data_AF-A0AA39SHR6-F1
#
_entry.id   AF-A0AA39SHR6-F1
#
_cell.length_a   1.000
_cell.length_b   1.000
_cell.length_c   1.000
_cell.angle_alpha   90.00
_cell.angle_beta   90.00
_cell.angle_gamma   90.00
#
_symmetry.space_group_name_H-M   'P 1'
#
loop_
_entity.id
_entity.type
_entity.pdbx_description
1 polymer ?
#
loop_
_entity_poly.entity_id
_entity_poly.type
_entity_poly.pdbx_seq_one_letter_code
_entity_poly.pdbx_strand_id
1 'polypeptide(L)' 'MNLLKKKGLLHSDQEFFNGGSTDQMVKTFAKNTSLFFEDFSIAMVKMGNIKPLTGSAGQIGINCRSVN' A
#
# COMPACT_ATOMS: atom_id res chain seq x y z
N MET A 1 -16.41 -5.37 5.64
CA MET A 1 -15.14 -4.65 5.82
C MET A 1 -14.84 -4.54 7.31
N ASN A 2 -13.63 -4.92 7.77
CA ASN A 2 -13.29 -5.11 9.20
C ASN A 2 -13.15 -3.81 9.99
N LEU A 3 -12.53 -2.79 9.38
CA LEU A 3 -12.26 -1.50 10.04
C LEU A 3 -13.55 -0.79 10.48
N LEU A 4 -14.60 -0.85 9.64
CA LEU A 4 -15.93 -0.31 9.97
C LEU A 4 -16.59 -0.99 11.17
N LYS A 5 -16.20 -2.24 11.48
CA LYS A 5 -16.69 -3.02 12.62
C LYS A 5 -15.76 -2.95 13.83
N LYS A 6 -14.75 -2.07 13.79
CA LYS A 6 -13.70 -1.97 14.81
C LYS A 6 -12.97 -3.31 15.06
N LYS A 7 -12.73 -4.06 13.97
CA LYS A 7 -12.03 -5.36 13.98
C LYS A 7 -10.70 -5.31 13.21
N GLY A 8 -9.99 -4.18 13.21
CA GLY A 8 -8.60 -4.13 12.76
C GLY A 8 -7.73 -5.05 13.63
N LEU A 9 -6.78 -5.78 13.01
CA LEU A 9 -5.95 -6.72 13.76
C LEU A 9 -4.82 -5.99 14.46
N LEU A 10 -4.15 -5.10 13.73
CA LEU A 10 -3.09 -4.26 14.27
C LEU A 10 -3.67 -2.93 14.74
N HIS A 11 -2.99 -2.32 15.72
CA HIS A 11 -3.30 -0.95 16.14
C HIS A 11 -3.28 0.00 14.94
N SER A 12 -2.25 -0.08 14.09
CA SER A 12 -2.10 0.73 12.89
C SER A 12 -3.24 0.56 11.89
N ASP A 13 -3.88 -0.62 11.83
CA ASP A 13 -5.03 -0.84 10.94
C ASP A 13 -6.22 -0.01 11.41
N GLN A 14 -6.45 -0.01 12.72
CA GLN A 14 -7.62 0.63 13.31
C GLN A 14 -7.50 2.16 13.32
N GLU A 15 -6.28 2.70 13.33
CA GLU A 15 -6.03 4.14 13.21
C GLU A 15 -6.52 4.73 11.88
N PHE A 16 -6.61 3.93 10.81
CA PHE A 16 -7.24 4.40 9.56
C PHE A 16 -8.74 4.69 9.71
N PHE A 17 -9.40 4.14 10.73
CA PHE A 17 -10.81 4.35 11.01
C PHE A 17 -11.04 4.63 12.50
N ASN A 18 -10.59 5.80 12.97
CA ASN A 18 -10.64 6.20 14.38
C ASN A 18 -11.18 7.62 14.61
N GLY A 19 -12.03 8.12 13.71
CA GLY A 19 -12.54 9.50 13.76
C GLY A 19 -11.61 10.53 13.12
N GLY A 20 -10.65 10.06 12.32
CA GLY A 20 -9.64 10.89 11.67
C GLY A 20 -10.00 11.27 10.23
N SER A 21 -9.06 11.92 9.55
CA SER A 21 -9.22 12.35 8.15
C SER A 21 -9.36 11.19 7.14
N THR A 22 -8.90 9.99 7.51
CA THR A 22 -8.93 8.80 6.65
C THR A 22 -10.25 8.04 6.70
N ASP A 23 -11.13 8.34 7.67
CA ASP A 23 -12.38 7.62 7.90
C ASP A 23 -13.28 7.58 6.66
N GLN A 24 -13.37 8.71 5.95
CA GLN A 24 -14.18 8.82 4.75
C GLN A 24 -13.64 7.93 3.63
N MET A 25 -12.33 7.85 3.48
CA MET A 25 -11.68 7.00 2.48
C MET A 25 -11.91 5.51 2.78
N VAL A 26 -11.81 5.10 4.05
CA VAL A 26 -12.15 3.74 4.49
C VAL A 26 -13.60 3.41 4.16
N LYS A 27 -14.55 4.32 4.41
CA LYS A 27 -15.96 4.13 4.05
C LYS A 27 -16.15 4.03 2.53
N THR A 28 -15.45 4.83 1.74
CA THR A 28 -15.50 4.80 0.27
C THR A 28 -15.02 3.44 -0.25
N PHE A 29 -13.85 2.98 0.16
CA PHE A 29 -13.31 1.68 -0.25
C PHE A 29 -14.14 0.50 0.24
N ALA A 30 -14.73 0.60 1.44
CA ALA A 30 -15.64 -0.43 1.95
C ALA A 30 -16.93 -0.56 1.12
N LYS A 31 -17.38 0.53 0.49
CA LYS A 31 -18.59 0.57 -0.35
C LYS A 31 -18.29 0.24 -1.81
N ASN A 32 -17.09 0.56 -2.29
CA ASN A 32 -16.67 0.35 -3.66
C ASN A 32 -15.30 -0.34 -3.71
N THR A 33 -15.34 -1.67 -3.77
CA THR A 33 -14.13 -2.51 -3.84
C THR A 33 -13.37 -2.31 -5.15
N SER A 34 -14.04 -2.01 -6.26
CA SER A 34 -13.36 -1.76 -7.55
C SER A 34 -12.49 -0.51 -7.50
N LEU A 35 -13.00 0.58 -6.91
CA LEU A 35 -12.22 1.80 -6.69
C LEU A 35 -11.00 1.56 -5.78
N PHE A 36 -11.15 0.72 -4.74
CA PHE A 36 -10.01 0.32 -3.92
C PHE A 36 -8.92 -0.36 -4.75
N PHE A 37 -9.26 -1.31 -5.61
CA PHE A 37 -8.26 -2.00 -6.43
C PHE A 37 -7.62 -1.10 -7.48
N GLU A 38 -8.38 -0.17 -8.06
CA GLU A 38 -7.86 0.86 -8.96
C GLU A 38 -6.81 1.72 -8.26
N ASP A 39 -7.17 2.36 -7.14
CA ASP A 39 -6.26 3.21 -6.37
C ASP A 39 -5.07 2.42 -5.80
N PHE A 40 -5.29 1.17 -5.39
CA PHE A 40 -4.23 0.28 -4.93
C PHE A 40 -3.20 0.04 -6.04
N SER A 41 -3.63 -0.22 -7.27
CA SER A 41 -2.71 -0.43 -8.40
C SER A 41 -1.84 0.81 -8.67
N ILE A 42 -2.44 1.99 -8.64
CA ILE A 42 -1.75 3.27 -8.80
C ILE A 42 -0.73 3.48 -7.67
N ALA A 43 -1.12 3.22 -6.43
CA ALA A 43 -0.25 3.33 -5.27
C ALA A 43 0.96 2.38 -5.35
N MET A 44 0.75 1.14 -5.81
CA MET A 44 1.82 0.15 -5.97
C MET A 44 2.83 0.54 -7.06
N VAL A 45 2.37 1.09 -8.19
CA VAL A 45 3.26 1.65 -9.23
C VAL A 45 4.07 2.81 -8.67
N LYS A 46 3.43 3.73 -7.95
CA LYS A 46 4.12 4.87 -7.32
C LYS A 46 5.16 4.40 -6.30
N MET A 47 4.85 3.36 -5.51
CA MET A 47 5.78 2.76 -4.56
C MET A 47 6.97 2.10 -5.25
N GLY A 48 6.74 1.39 -6.36
CA GLY A 48 7.81 0.76 -7.15
C GLY A 48 8.80 1.76 -7.75
N ASN A 49 8.36 3.00 -7.95
CA ASN A 49 9.20 4.09 -8.47
C ASN A 49 9.94 4.88 -7.38
N ILE A 50 9.92 4.43 -6.11
CA ILE A 50 10.68 5.08 -5.05
C ILE A 50 12.17 4.76 -5.22
N LYS A 51 12.93 5.75 -5.70
CA LYS A 51 14.40 5.74 -5.79
C LYS A 51 15.01 4.46 -6.42
N PRO A 52 14.55 4.02 -7.61
CA PRO A 52 15.14 2.87 -8.27
C PRO A 52 16.58 3.16 -8.71
N LEU A 53 17.41 2.12 -8.73
CA LEU A 53 18.68 2.15 -9.46
C LEU A 53 18.38 1.97 -10.96
N THR A 54 18.82 2.91 -11.79
CA THR A 54 18.50 2.95 -13.22
C THR A 54 19.76 3.20 -14.07
N GLY A 55 19.69 2.88 -15.36
CA GLY A 55 20.82 3.04 -16.27
C GLY A 55 21.95 2.09 -15.89
N SER A 56 23.16 2.61 -15.73
CA SER A 56 24.33 1.84 -15.29
C SER A 56 24.53 1.81 -13.76
N ALA A 57 23.61 2.36 -12.97
CA ALA A 57 23.69 2.30 -11.52
C ALA A 57 23.29 0.91 -11.01
N GLY A 58 24.13 0.28 -10.19
CA GLY A 58 23.89 -1.05 -9.62
C GLY A 58 24.45 -2.18 -10.47
N GLN A 59 23.87 -3.38 -10.33
CA GLN A 59 24.26 -4.59 -11.07
C GLN A 59 23.08 -5.56 -11.24
N ILE A 60 23.13 -6.38 -12.28
CA ILE A 60 22.17 -7.48 -12.48
C ILE A 60 22.62 -8.68 -11.65
N GLY A 61 21.96 -8.90 -10.52
CA GLY A 61 22.30 -10.00 -9.60
C GLY A 61 22.02 -11.38 -10.21
N ILE A 62 23.00 -12.27 -10.16
CA ILE A 62 22.83 -13.68 -10.56
C ILE A 62 22.25 -14.49 -9.39
N ASN A 63 22.59 -14.10 -8.16
CA ASN A 63 22.04 -14.61 -6.92
C ASN A 63 21.58 -13.42 -6.05
N CYS A 64 20.27 -13.28 -5.83
CA CYS A 64 19.69 -12.17 -5.06
C CYS A 64 20.16 -12.08 -3.59
N ARG A 65 20.87 -13.10 -3.09
CA ARG A 65 21.42 -13.13 -1.73
C ARG A 65 22.88 -12.65 -1.64
N SER A 66 23.54 -12.40 -2.76
CA SER A 66 24.95 -11.99 -2.80
C SER A 66 25.15 -10.77 -3.70
N VAL A 67 26.16 -9.98 -3.37
CA VAL A 67 26.78 -9.06 -4.34
C VAL A 67 27.59 -9.92 -5.29
N ASN A 68 27.45 -9.69 -6.60
CA ASN A 68 28.30 -10.28 -7.63
C ASN A 68 29.76 -9.87 -7.47
#